data_AF-A0A9X4M2L1-F1
#
_entry.id   AF-A0A9X4M2L1-F1
#
_cell.length_a   1.000
_cell.length_b   1.000
_cell.length_c   1.000
_cell.angle_alpha   90.00
_cell.angle_beta   90.00
_cell.angle_gamma   90.00
#
_symmetry.space_group_name_H-M   'P 1'
#
loop_
_entity.id
_entity.type
_entity.pdbx_description
1 polymer ?
#
loop_
_entity_poly.entity_id
_entity_poly.type
_entity_poly.pdbx_seq_one_letter_code
_entity_poly.pdbx_strand_id
1 'polypeptide(L)'
;MATLQVLAVDAGLLRQLGADLQGQADQVTGLDAAPVFDPIAGALTGSDTARACAQAPAAIKAVLAQVSGRLSQMSQTASSNATAYEEAEQAFFDQLCGLGGGL
;
A
#
# COMPACT_ATOMS: atom_id res chain seq x y z
N MET A 1 24.30 -33.77 -2.32
CA MET A 1 23.59 -32.93 -3.31
C MET A 1 22.85 -31.87 -2.54
N ALA A 2 23.35 -30.63 -2.57
CA ALA A 2 22.67 -29.50 -1.94
C ALA A 2 21.43 -29.18 -2.78
N THR A 3 20.25 -29.31 -2.19
CA THR A 3 19.00 -28.82 -2.77
C THR A 3 19.17 -27.32 -3.00
N LEU A 4 19.16 -26.90 -4.27
CA LEU A 4 18.91 -25.52 -4.65
C LEU A 4 17.56 -25.14 -4.06
N GLN A 5 17.58 -24.56 -2.87
CA GLN A 5 16.44 -23.90 -2.28
C GLN A 5 16.29 -22.60 -3.06
N VAL A 6 15.76 -22.69 -4.28
CA VAL A 6 15.31 -21.53 -5.03
C VAL A 6 14.35 -20.82 -4.09
N LEU A 7 14.63 -19.56 -3.80
CA LEU A 7 13.75 -18.70 -3.02
C LEU A 7 12.47 -18.53 -3.86
N ALA A 8 11.54 -19.48 -3.76
CA ALA A 8 10.26 -19.40 -4.43
C ALA A 8 9.49 -18.28 -3.74
N VAL A 9 9.46 -17.12 -4.39
CA VAL A 9 8.64 -16.00 -3.93
C VAL A 9 7.19 -16.37 -4.20
N ASP A 10 6.41 -16.45 -3.13
CA ASP A 10 4.98 -16.75 -3.22
C ASP A 10 4.24 -15.51 -3.74
N ALA A 11 3.90 -15.54 -5.03
CA ALA A 11 3.16 -14.46 -5.69
C ALA A 11 1.76 -14.26 -5.05
N GLY A 12 1.16 -15.30 -4.48
CA GLY A 12 -0.07 -15.20 -3.70
C GLY A 12 0.09 -14.34 -2.44
N LEU A 13 1.17 -14.55 -1.68
CA LEU A 13 1.49 -13.70 -0.52
C LEU A 13 1.77 -12.25 -0.92
N LEU A 14 2.42 -12.01 -2.06
CA LEU A 14 2.63 -10.65 -2.58
C LEU A 14 1.33 -9.96 -2.98
N ARG A 15 0.39 -10.67 -3.62
CA ARG A 15 -0.94 -10.13 -3.91
C ARG A 15 -1.72 -9.83 -2.64
N GLN A 16 -1.67 -10.73 -1.65
CA GLN A 16 -2.33 -10.51 -0.36
C GLN A 16 -1.76 -9.27 0.34
N LEU A 17 -0.43 -9.13 0.39
CA LEU A 17 0.23 -7.95 0.91
C LEU A 17 -0.19 -6.68 0.16
N GLY A 18 -0.28 -6.75 -1.17
CA GLY A 18 -0.77 -5.64 -1.98
C GLY A 18 -2.19 -5.22 -1.62
N ALA A 19 -3.10 -6.18 -1.47
CA ALA A 19 -4.49 -5.94 -1.07
C ALA A 19 -4.57 -5.34 0.34
N ASP A 20 -3.81 -5.88 1.30
CA ASP A 20 -3.79 -5.39 2.67
C ASP A 20 -3.27 -3.94 2.74
N LEU A 21 -2.19 -3.63 2.04
CA LEU A 21 -1.63 -2.28 1.95
C LEU A 21 -2.62 -1.29 1.34
N GLN A 22 -3.37 -1.69 0.31
CA GLN A 22 -4.39 -0.84 -0.29
C GLN A 22 -5.56 -0.62 0.68
N GLY A 23 -6.02 -1.66 1.37
CA GLY A 23 -7.05 -1.53 2.39
C GLY A 23 -6.64 -0.60 3.53
N GLN A 24 -5.37 -0.65 3.96
CA GLN A 24 -4.83 0.31 4.93
C GLN A 24 -4.76 1.74 4.37
N ALA A 25 -4.38 1.92 3.10
CA ALA A 25 -4.38 3.23 2.45
C ALA A 25 -5.78 3.85 2.43
N ASP A 26 -6.81 3.05 2.15
CA ASP A 26 -8.20 3.47 2.12
C ASP A 26 -8.70 3.85 3.53
N GLN A 27 -8.35 3.06 4.55
CA GLN A 27 -8.66 3.37 5.95
C GLN A 27 -8.03 4.69 6.39
N VAL A 28 -6.75 4.91 6.07
CA VAL A 28 -6.04 6.16 6.39
C VAL A 28 -6.67 7.36 5.67
N THR A 29 -7.08 7.19 4.41
CA THR A 29 -7.73 8.25 3.63
C THR A 29 -9.12 8.60 4.19
N GLY A 30 -9.79 7.64 4.83
CA GLY A 30 -11.08 7.85 5.48
C GLY A 30 -11.02 8.56 6.84
N LEU A 31 -9.84 8.80 7.40
CA LEU A 31 -9.70 9.51 8.67
C LEU A 31 -9.97 11.01 8.50
N ASP A 32 -10.91 11.52 9.30
CA ASP A 32 -11.22 12.95 9.37
C ASP A 32 -10.92 13.50 10.77
N ALA A 33 -10.06 14.52 10.82
CA ALA A 33 -9.67 15.19 12.04
C ALA A 33 -10.59 16.38 12.38
N ALA A 34 -11.36 16.91 11.42
CA ALA A 34 -12.20 18.10 11.63
C ALA A 34 -13.15 17.98 12.84
N PRO A 35 -13.82 16.83 13.09
CA PRO A 35 -14.72 16.69 14.25
C PRO A 35 -14.05 16.91 15.61
N VAL A 36 -12.72 16.74 15.70
CA VAL A 36 -11.96 16.97 16.95
C VAL A 36 -11.65 18.45 17.14
N PHE A 37 -11.37 19.18 16.06
CA PHE A 37 -10.89 20.57 16.12
C PHE A 37 -12.01 21.60 16.00
N ASP A 38 -13.08 21.31 15.26
CA ASP A 38 -14.19 22.25 15.02
C ASP A 38 -14.86 22.73 16.32
N PRO A 39 -15.14 21.88 17.34
CA PRO A 39 -15.73 22.33 18.59
C PRO A 39 -14.83 23.32 19.35
N ILE A 40 -13.51 23.09 19.31
CA ILE A 40 -12.52 23.93 19.99
C ILE A 40 -12.38 25.27 19.26
N ALA A 41 -12.34 25.24 17.92
CA ALA A 41 -12.32 26.44 17.10
C ALA A 41 -13.55 27.32 17.34
N GLY A 42 -14.73 26.71 17.45
CA GLY A 42 -15.98 27.42 17.78
C GLY A 42 -15.99 28.01 19.19
N ALA A 43 -15.54 27.24 20.19
CA ALA A 43 -15.54 27.66 21.60
C ALA A 43 -14.58 28.83 21.87
N LEU A 44 -13.48 28.93 21.13
CA LEU A 44 -12.43 29.94 21.34
C LEU A 44 -12.39 31.01 20.25
N THR A 45 -13.54 31.29 19.63
CA THR A 45 -13.66 32.21 18.49
C THR A 45 -12.93 33.54 18.75
N GLY A 46 -12.11 33.96 17.80
CA GLY A 46 -11.31 35.20 17.88
C GLY A 46 -9.93 35.04 18.53
N SER A 47 -9.64 33.88 19.14
CA SER A 47 -8.30 33.58 19.65
C SER A 47 -7.37 33.00 18.57
N ASP A 48 -6.05 33.10 18.81
CA ASP A 48 -5.05 32.41 18.00
C ASP A 48 -5.19 30.89 18.09
N THR A 49 -5.67 30.36 19.23
CA THR A 49 -5.98 28.94 19.38
C THR A 49 -7.08 28.49 18.43
N ALA A 50 -8.15 29.28 18.28
CA ALA A 50 -9.21 28.95 17.32
C ALA A 50 -8.69 28.96 15.87
N ARG A 51 -7.81 29.89 15.53
CA ARG A 51 -7.16 29.90 14.20
C ARG A 51 -6.29 28.67 13.98
N ALA A 52 -5.51 28.26 14.98
CA ALA A 52 -4.69 27.06 14.90
C ALA A 52 -5.56 25.80 14.76
N CYS A 53 -6.63 25.68 15.55
CA CYS A 53 -7.58 24.57 15.45
C CYS A 53 -8.29 24.53 14.08
N ALA A 54 -8.65 25.68 13.49
CA ALA A 54 -9.24 25.71 12.16
C ALA A 54 -8.27 25.27 11.04
N GLN A 55 -6.96 25.38 11.24
CA GLN A 55 -5.94 25.00 10.26
C GLN A 55 -5.43 23.56 10.45
N ALA A 56 -5.48 23.04 11.67
CA ALA A 56 -4.95 21.71 12.02
C ALA A 56 -5.52 20.56 11.17
N PRO A 57 -6.84 20.48 10.89
CA PRO A 57 -7.40 19.41 10.06
C PRO A 57 -6.78 19.34 8.66
N ALA A 58 -6.51 20.48 8.03
CA ALA A 58 -5.91 20.53 6.70
C ALA A 58 -4.46 20.01 6.72
N ALA A 59 -3.69 20.38 7.75
CA ALA A 59 -2.32 19.88 7.92
C ALA A 59 -2.30 18.37 8.16
N ILE A 60 -3.19 17.86 9.02
CA ILE A 60 -3.34 16.43 9.28
C ILE A 60 -3.74 15.68 8.00
N LYS A 61 -4.72 16.19 7.26
CA LYS A 61 -5.16 15.62 5.99
C LYS A 61 -4.03 15.52 4.97
N ALA A 62 -3.15 16.51 4.89
CA ALA A 62 -1.98 16.47 4.00
C ALA A 62 -1.00 15.35 4.38
N VAL A 63 -0.74 15.15 5.68
CA VAL A 63 0.12 14.06 6.15
C VAL A 63 -0.53 12.70 5.89
N LEU A 64 -1.83 12.55 6.17
CA LEU A 64 -2.57 11.32 5.92
C LEU A 64 -2.56 10.96 4.42
N ALA A 65 -2.73 11.95 3.53
CA ALA A 65 -2.62 11.74 2.10
C ALA A 65 -1.21 11.28 1.66
N GLN A 66 -0.16 11.78 2.31
CA GLN A 66 1.20 11.31 2.04
C GLN A 66 1.40 9.86 2.48
N VAL A 67 0.86 9.48 3.65
CA VAL A 67 0.93 8.12 4.16
C VAL A 67 0.15 7.15 3.27
N SER A 68 -1.10 7.46 2.93
CA SER A 68 -1.90 6.61 2.04
C SER A 68 -1.27 6.49 0.65
N GLY A 69 -0.72 7.59 0.12
CA GLY A 69 0.03 7.55 -1.14
C GLY A 69 1.22 6.59 -1.12
N ARG A 70 1.98 6.52 -0.01
CA ARG A 70 3.08 5.56 0.15
C ARG A 70 2.57 4.13 0.25
N LEU A 71 1.49 3.89 0.98
CA LEU A 71 0.88 2.56 1.08
C LEU A 71 0.38 2.06 -0.29
N SER A 72 -0.25 2.93 -1.08
CA SER A 72 -0.65 2.59 -2.45
C SER A 72 0.55 2.31 -3.37
N GLN A 73 1.66 3.05 -3.24
CA GLN A 73 2.89 2.75 -4.00
C GLN A 73 3.48 1.39 -3.64
N MET A 74 3.50 1.05 -2.34
CA MET A 74 3.96 -0.27 -1.89
C MET A 74 3.02 -1.38 -2.38
N SER A 75 1.70 -1.15 -2.36
CA SER A 75 0.70 -2.07 -2.90
C SER A 75 0.91 -2.35 -4.40
N GLN A 76 1.15 -1.29 -5.19
CA GLN A 76 1.46 -1.42 -6.62
C GLN A 76 2.77 -2.18 -6.84
N THR A 77 3.79 -1.93 -6.02
CA THR A 77 5.06 -2.66 -6.11
C THR A 77 4.88 -4.14 -5.81
N ALA A 78 4.14 -4.49 -4.76
CA ALA A 78 3.85 -5.88 -4.41
C ALA A 78 3.08 -6.59 -5.53
N SER A 79 2.08 -5.93 -6.11
CA SER A 79 1.28 -6.46 -7.22
C SER A 79 2.13 -6.66 -8.48
N SER A 80 2.94 -5.67 -8.86
CA SER A 80 3.86 -5.76 -10.00
C SER A 80 4.87 -6.89 -9.83
N ASN A 81 5.42 -7.06 -8.62
CA ASN A 81 6.35 -8.14 -8.33
C ASN A 81 5.66 -9.50 -8.46
N ALA A 82 4.44 -9.66 -7.93
CA ALA A 82 3.67 -10.90 -8.07
C ALA A 82 3.50 -11.30 -9.54
N THR A 83 3.07 -10.35 -10.38
CA THR A 83 2.95 -10.57 -11.83
C THR A 83 4.27 -10.97 -12.47
N ALA A 84 5.36 -10.28 -12.15
CA ALA A 84 6.68 -10.58 -12.72
C ALA A 84 7.18 -12.00 -12.33
N TYR A 85 6.89 -12.46 -11.11
CA TYR A 85 7.23 -13.82 -10.69
C TYR A 85 6.41 -14.87 -11.44
N GLU A 86 5.11 -14.64 -11.62
CA GLU A 86 4.23 -15.55 -12.36
C GLU A 86 4.63 -15.65 -13.84
N GLU A 87 4.96 -14.52 -14.47
CA GLU A 87 5.47 -14.50 -15.84
C GLU A 87 6.79 -15.25 -15.98
N ALA A 88 7.71 -15.07 -15.01
CA ALA A 88 8.97 -15.79 -14.99
C ALA A 88 8.76 -17.30 -14.82
N GLU A 89 7.90 -17.71 -13.89
CA GLU A 89 7.58 -19.12 -13.65
C GLU A 89 6.96 -19.77 -14.89
N GLN A 90 6.00 -19.10 -15.55
CA GLN A 90 5.41 -19.59 -16.79
C GLN A 90 6.46 -19.75 -17.89
N ALA A 91 7.36 -18.77 -18.07
CA ALA A 91 8.42 -18.86 -19.06
C ALA A 91 9.39 -20.02 -18.79
N PHE A 92 9.69 -20.31 -17.52
CA PHE A 92 10.48 -21.49 -17.14
C PHE A 92 9.74 -22.80 -17.46
N PHE A 93 8.43 -22.89 -17.17
CA PHE A 93 7.62 -24.06 -17.51
C PHE A 93 7.58 -24.32 -19.03
N ASP A 94 7.39 -23.26 -19.83
CA ASP A 94 7.35 -23.36 -21.29
C ASP A 94 8.70 -23.86 -21.84
N GLN A 95 9.82 -23.37 -21.30
CA GLN A 95 11.16 -23.87 -21.66
C GLN A 95 11.36 -25.34 -21.29
N LEU A 96 10.91 -25.75 -20.10
CA LEU A 96 11.01 -27.15 -19.67
C LEU A 96 10.16 -28.09 -20.53
N CYS A 97 8.94 -27.68 -20.90
CA CYS A 97 8.09 -28.44 -21.81
C CYS A 97 8.70 -28.54 -23.22
N GLY A 98 9.28 -27.43 -23.71
CA GLY A 98 9.97 -27.40 -25.00
C GLY A 98 11.21 -28.29 -25.06
N LEU A 99 11.93 -28.44 -23.95
CA LEU A 99 13.09 -29.34 -23.83
C LEU A 99 12.69 -30.82 -23.62
N GLY A 100 11.59 -31.07 -22.90
CA GLY A 100 11.09 -32.43 -22.60
C GLY A 100 10.34 -33.11 -23.74
N GLY A 101 9.88 -32.38 -24.76
CA GLY A 101 9.22 -32.94 -25.96
C GLY A 101 10.16 -33.37 -27.09
N GLY A 102 11.48 -33.28 -26.89
CA GLY A 102 12.51 -33.57 -27.90
C GLY A 102 13.32 -34.86 -27.67
N LEU A 103 12.91 -35.73 -26.75
CA LEU A 103 13.48 -37.08 -26.51
C LEU A 103 12.40 -38.15 -26.74
#